data_AF-A0A7S3ZP72-F1
#
_entry.id   AF-A0A7S3ZP72-F1
#
_cell.length_a   1.000
_cell.length_b   1.000
_cell.length_c   1.000
_cell.angle_alpha   90.00
_cell.angle_beta   90.00
_cell.angle_gamma   90.00
#
_symmetry.space_group_name_H-M   'P 1'
#
loop_
_entity.id
_entity.type
_entity.pdbx_description
1 polymer ?
#
loop_
_entity_poly.entity_id
_entity_poly.type
_entity_poly.pdbx_seq_one_letter_code
_entity_poly.pdbx_strand_id
1 'polypeptide(L)'
;MGAGGSIPADEAAAKEAGKTDEEIMIYKASQGYQDGSFANYCTEDAEAEYPGAPPFPVPFMMGITTKFSGAFPDWKSQCLSITKNDDGTYTALEQQIVGAMKADMPAIEGTPFPAVAVAEIPDSAKVEMVFPVEVLKYTLEGGKIKKAGSTGETKPPAEVEGANADVTPYLQEQWDAGKGGFGAIYSMLGKPLPEAPAEEAETISAAAAPAEEAPAAE
;
A
#
# COMPACT_ATOMS: atom_id res chain seq x y z
N MET A 1 -14.11 -7.40 -22.90
CA MET A 1 -13.12 -6.50 -23.55
C MET A 1 -12.48 -5.69 -22.45
N GLY A 2 -11.15 -5.65 -22.45
CA GLY A 2 -10.32 -5.05 -21.41
C GLY A 2 -9.05 -5.90 -21.30
N ALA A 3 -8.01 -5.53 -22.05
CA ALA A 3 -6.70 -6.17 -21.94
C ALA A 3 -6.15 -5.89 -20.54
N GLY A 4 -6.17 -6.91 -19.69
CA GLY A 4 -5.62 -6.92 -18.32
C GLY A 4 -4.10 -7.08 -18.31
N GLY A 5 -3.42 -6.46 -19.28
CA GLY A 5 -1.97 -6.35 -19.27
C GLY A 5 -1.51 -5.11 -18.50
N SER A 6 -0.26 -5.15 -18.03
CA SER A 6 0.42 -4.06 -17.34
C SER A 6 0.20 -2.71 -18.05
N ILE A 7 -0.18 -1.67 -17.32
CA ILE A 7 -0.33 -0.32 -17.88
C ILE A 7 1.05 0.18 -18.33
N PRO A 8 1.21 0.64 -19.58
CA PRO A 8 2.48 1.20 -20.04
C PRO A 8 2.92 2.35 -19.13
N ALA A 9 4.21 2.38 -18.77
CA ALA A 9 4.77 3.43 -17.93
C ALA A 9 4.76 4.81 -18.62
N ASP A 10 4.81 4.82 -19.96
CA ASP A 10 4.71 6.03 -20.76
C ASP A 10 3.25 6.42 -20.99
N GLU A 11 2.92 7.69 -20.74
CA GLU A 11 1.55 8.20 -20.84
C GLU A 11 1.00 8.17 -22.27
N ALA A 12 1.83 8.48 -23.28
CA ALA A 12 1.39 8.45 -24.66
C ALA A 12 1.07 7.01 -25.10
N ALA A 13 1.95 6.06 -24.77
CA ALA A 13 1.72 4.64 -25.01
C ALA A 13 0.49 4.11 -24.26
N ALA A 14 0.26 4.54 -23.01
CA ALA A 14 -0.92 4.15 -22.24
C ALA A 14 -2.22 4.68 -22.88
N LYS A 15 -2.21 5.93 -23.37
CA LYS A 15 -3.34 6.52 -24.10
C LYS A 15 -3.59 5.82 -25.43
N GLU A 16 -2.54 5.49 -26.18
CA GLU A 16 -2.64 4.70 -27.40
C GLU A 16 -3.19 3.29 -27.14
N ALA A 17 -2.88 2.71 -25.98
CA ALA A 17 -3.46 1.45 -25.50
C ALA A 17 -4.90 1.59 -24.96
N GLY A 18 -5.50 2.78 -25.05
CA GLY A 18 -6.90 3.04 -24.67
C GLY A 18 -7.12 3.22 -23.18
N LYS A 19 -6.08 3.49 -22.38
CA LYS A 19 -6.22 3.80 -20.95
C LYS A 19 -6.71 5.23 -20.74
N THR A 20 -7.59 5.40 -19.77
CA THR A 20 -8.14 6.68 -19.33
C THR A 20 -7.12 7.48 -18.52
N ASP A 21 -7.30 8.80 -18.43
CA ASP A 21 -6.47 9.64 -17.56
C ASP A 21 -6.53 9.20 -16.09
N GLU A 22 -7.69 8.70 -15.64
CA GLU A 22 -7.90 8.18 -14.28
C GLU A 22 -7.08 6.90 -14.03
N GLU A 23 -7.09 5.95 -14.97
CA GLU A 23 -6.26 4.73 -14.87
C GLU A 23 -4.76 5.05 -14.91
N ILE A 24 -4.34 5.98 -15.77
CA ILE A 24 -2.93 6.41 -15.85
C ILE A 24 -2.51 7.10 -14.54
N MET A 25 -3.39 7.91 -13.95
CA MET A 25 -3.14 8.57 -12.68
C MET A 25 -3.01 7.55 -11.54
N ILE A 26 -3.92 6.59 -11.42
CA ILE A 26 -3.86 5.55 -10.37
C ILE A 26 -2.59 4.71 -10.54
N TYR A 27 -2.23 4.34 -11.77
CA TYR A 27 -0.98 3.65 -12.05
C TYR A 27 0.23 4.44 -11.56
N LYS A 28 0.34 5.73 -11.92
CA LYS A 28 1.44 6.59 -11.47
C LYS A 28 1.45 6.75 -9.95
N ALA A 29 0.29 6.86 -9.32
CA ALA A 29 0.17 6.94 -7.87
C ALA A 29 0.74 5.68 -7.19
N SER A 30 0.40 4.49 -7.67
CA SER A 30 0.84 3.22 -7.08
C SER A 30 2.36 2.98 -7.16
N GLN A 31 3.05 3.71 -8.04
CA GLN A 31 4.52 3.71 -8.12
C GLN A 31 5.17 4.64 -7.08
N GLY A 32 4.41 5.59 -6.54
CA GLY A 32 4.88 6.66 -5.67
C GLY A 32 4.95 6.32 -4.19
N TYR A 33 4.76 5.06 -3.78
CA TYR A 33 4.89 4.68 -2.37
C TYR A 33 6.32 4.86 -1.84
N GLN A 34 7.32 4.65 -2.69
CA GLN A 34 8.73 4.60 -2.29
C GLN A 34 9.32 5.99 -2.04
N ASP A 35 8.94 6.96 -2.87
CA ASP A 35 9.48 8.32 -2.85
C ASP A 35 8.50 9.36 -2.29
N GLY A 36 7.30 8.92 -1.91
CA GLY A 36 6.26 9.79 -1.37
C GLY A 36 5.37 10.43 -2.43
N SER A 37 5.62 10.19 -3.73
CA SER A 37 4.92 10.87 -4.82
C SER A 37 3.46 10.42 -5.00
N PHE A 38 3.02 9.34 -4.35
CA PHE A 38 1.60 8.95 -4.28
C PHE A 38 0.72 10.13 -3.80
N ALA A 39 1.22 10.94 -2.84
CA ALA A 39 0.51 12.09 -2.32
C ALA A 39 0.17 13.16 -3.38
N ASN A 40 0.95 13.26 -4.46
CA ASN A 40 0.71 14.24 -5.53
C ASN A 40 -0.59 13.98 -6.29
N TYR A 41 -1.10 12.75 -6.22
CA TYR A 41 -2.29 12.29 -6.92
C TYR A 41 -3.54 12.25 -6.03
N CYS A 42 -3.40 12.65 -4.77
CA CYS A 42 -4.44 12.57 -3.75
C CYS A 42 -5.12 13.92 -3.49
N THR A 43 -6.35 13.90 -2.99
CA THR A 43 -6.96 15.07 -2.33
C THR A 43 -6.20 15.37 -1.04
N GLU A 44 -6.30 16.61 -0.54
CA GLU A 44 -5.58 17.03 0.67
C GLU A 44 -5.98 16.22 1.92
N ASP A 45 -7.22 15.77 1.94
CA ASP A 45 -7.86 15.01 3.01
C ASP A 45 -8.06 13.53 2.63
N ALA A 46 -7.21 13.02 1.73
CA ALA A 46 -7.26 11.63 1.31
C ALA A 46 -6.75 10.69 2.40
N GLU A 47 -7.32 9.48 2.40
CA GLU A 47 -6.93 8.40 3.29
C GLU A 47 -6.39 7.21 2.47
N ALA A 48 -5.36 6.56 2.99
CA ALA A 48 -4.80 5.33 2.46
C ALA A 48 -4.69 4.25 3.54
N GLU A 49 -4.94 3.01 3.15
CA GLU A 49 -4.92 1.86 4.04
C GLU A 49 -3.93 0.81 3.53
N TYR A 50 -3.03 0.34 4.41
CA TYR A 50 -2.22 -0.85 4.15
C TYR A 50 -2.95 -2.09 4.68
N PRO A 51 -2.72 -3.27 4.08
CA PRO A 51 -3.39 -4.50 4.48
C PRO A 51 -3.24 -4.78 5.98
N GLY A 52 -4.38 -4.99 6.67
CA GLY A 52 -4.41 -5.34 8.10
C GLY A 52 -4.33 -4.16 9.07
N ALA A 53 -4.55 -2.92 8.61
CA ALA A 53 -4.54 -1.73 9.44
C ALA A 53 -5.68 -0.78 9.10
N PRO A 54 -6.02 0.20 9.97
CA PRO A 54 -7.03 1.19 9.64
C PRO A 54 -6.56 2.15 8.53
N PRO A 55 -7.49 2.88 7.89
CA PRO A 55 -7.13 3.99 7.02
C PRO A 55 -6.36 5.09 7.77
N PHE A 56 -5.36 5.67 7.12
CA PHE A 56 -4.57 6.79 7.63
C PHE A 56 -4.54 7.95 6.65
N PRO A 57 -4.32 9.19 7.12
CA PRO A 57 -4.01 10.30 6.23
C PRO A 57 -2.81 9.97 5.32
N VAL A 58 -2.92 10.30 4.03
CA VAL A 58 -1.87 10.00 3.05
C VAL A 58 -0.47 10.51 3.47
N PRO A 59 -0.30 11.72 4.03
CA PRO A 59 1.02 12.17 4.48
C PRO A 59 1.65 11.27 5.55
N PHE A 60 0.82 10.72 6.46
CA PHE A 60 1.27 9.78 7.47
C PHE A 60 1.72 8.46 6.83
N MET A 61 0.93 7.94 5.87
CA MET A 61 1.27 6.72 5.14
C MET A 61 2.58 6.87 4.34
N MET A 62 2.78 8.00 3.65
CA MET A 62 4.05 8.30 2.96
C MET A 62 5.25 8.38 3.91
N GLY A 63 5.05 8.90 5.12
CA GLY A 63 6.10 8.92 6.15
C GLY A 63 6.55 7.52 6.59
N ILE A 64 5.67 6.52 6.48
CA ILE A 64 5.98 5.11 6.75
C ILE A 64 6.72 4.49 5.55
N THR A 65 6.13 4.56 4.36
CA THR A 65 6.64 3.84 3.18
C THR A 65 7.98 4.38 2.69
N THR A 66 8.23 5.69 2.80
CA THR A 66 9.53 6.29 2.44
C THR A 66 10.66 5.84 3.37
N LYS A 67 10.42 5.77 4.68
CA LYS A 67 11.38 5.21 5.65
C LYS A 67 11.64 3.73 5.39
N PHE A 68 10.57 2.99 5.09
CA PHE A 68 10.67 1.58 4.72
C PHE A 68 11.52 1.39 3.45
N SER A 69 11.30 2.18 2.41
CA SER A 69 12.09 2.14 1.18
C SER A 69 13.58 2.43 1.42
N GLY A 70 13.93 3.26 2.40
CA GLY A 70 15.32 3.47 2.81
C GLY A 70 16.03 2.21 3.31
N ALA A 71 15.32 1.33 4.03
CA ALA A 71 15.82 0.04 4.49
C ALA A 71 15.77 -1.05 3.39
N PHE A 72 14.80 -0.93 2.48
CA PHE A 72 14.51 -1.86 1.39
C PHE A 72 14.62 -1.16 0.02
N PRO A 73 15.84 -0.79 -0.43
CA PRO A 73 16.02 0.03 -1.63
C PRO A 73 15.65 -0.69 -2.94
N ASP A 74 15.54 -2.02 -2.92
CA ASP A 74 15.13 -2.83 -4.07
C ASP A 74 13.63 -3.16 -4.04
N TRP A 75 12.84 -2.53 -3.16
CA TRP A 75 11.40 -2.67 -3.16
C TRP A 75 10.83 -2.24 -4.52
N LYS A 76 9.78 -2.92 -4.99
CA LYS A 76 8.99 -2.61 -6.20
C LYS A 76 7.51 -2.79 -5.91
N SER A 77 6.71 -1.85 -6.39
CA SER A 77 5.25 -1.93 -6.41
C SER A 77 4.80 -2.19 -7.85
N GLN A 78 4.23 -3.35 -8.14
CA GLN A 78 3.74 -3.68 -9.47
C GLN A 78 2.23 -3.44 -9.52
N CYS A 79 1.78 -2.49 -10.36
CA CYS A 79 0.37 -2.39 -10.73
C CYS A 79 0.10 -3.27 -11.95
N LEU A 80 -0.56 -4.40 -11.71
CA LEU A 80 -0.79 -5.45 -12.70
C LEU A 80 -2.04 -5.19 -13.54
N SER A 81 -3.08 -4.64 -12.94
CA SER A 81 -4.28 -4.21 -13.68
C SER A 81 -5.05 -3.12 -12.93
N ILE A 82 -5.85 -2.36 -13.66
CA ILE A 82 -6.82 -1.40 -13.13
C ILE A 82 -8.13 -1.60 -13.89
N THR A 83 -9.23 -1.66 -13.15
CA THR A 83 -10.58 -1.80 -13.71
C THR A 83 -11.52 -0.80 -13.05
N LYS A 84 -12.24 -0.01 -13.85
CA LYS A 84 -13.32 0.84 -13.36
C LYS A 84 -14.56 -0.01 -13.07
N ASN A 85 -15.11 0.14 -11.88
CA ASN A 85 -16.32 -0.54 -11.42
C ASN A 85 -17.57 0.28 -11.78
N ASP A 86 -18.74 -0.36 -11.79
CA ASP A 86 -20.02 0.29 -12.09
C ASP A 86 -20.40 1.37 -11.06
N ASP A 87 -19.89 1.26 -9.82
CA ASP A 87 -20.07 2.25 -8.75
C ASP A 87 -19.16 3.48 -8.90
N GLY A 88 -18.37 3.56 -9.97
CA GLY A 88 -17.44 4.64 -10.25
C GLY A 88 -16.10 4.55 -9.52
N THR A 89 -15.91 3.54 -8.67
CA THR A 89 -14.62 3.25 -8.03
C THR A 89 -13.71 2.44 -8.97
N TYR A 90 -12.47 2.23 -8.57
CA TYR A 90 -11.52 1.42 -9.32
C TYR A 90 -11.01 0.28 -8.46
N THR A 91 -10.87 -0.87 -9.09
CA THR A 91 -10.15 -2.00 -8.54
C THR A 91 -8.78 -2.03 -9.19
N ALA A 92 -7.71 -2.05 -8.39
CA ALA A 92 -6.36 -2.32 -8.87
C ALA A 92 -5.87 -3.67 -8.34
N LEU A 93 -5.14 -4.40 -9.17
CA LEU A 93 -4.36 -5.56 -8.72
C LEU A 93 -2.92 -5.12 -8.56
N GLU A 94 -2.39 -5.20 -7.36
CA GLU A 94 -1.01 -4.81 -7.07
C GLU A 94 -0.22 -5.95 -6.44
N GLN A 95 1.07 -6.02 -6.73
CA GLN A 95 1.97 -6.99 -6.10
C GLN A 95 3.22 -6.28 -5.60
N GLN A 96 3.52 -6.45 -4.32
CA GLN A 96 4.71 -5.90 -3.70
C GLN A 96 5.86 -6.92 -3.77
N ILE A 97 7.00 -6.48 -4.26
CA ILE A 97 8.24 -7.27 -4.29
C ILE A 97 9.27 -6.50 -3.48
N VAL A 98 9.49 -6.94 -2.25
CA VAL A 98 10.41 -6.30 -1.32
C VAL A 98 11.72 -7.06 -1.35
N GLY A 99 12.78 -6.44 -1.88
CA GLY A 99 14.12 -7.05 -1.87
C GLY A 99 14.68 -7.27 -0.45
N ALA A 100 15.89 -7.80 -0.34
CA ALA A 100 16.52 -7.96 0.96
C ALA A 100 16.76 -6.61 1.67
N MET A 101 16.62 -6.60 2.99
CA MET A 101 16.93 -5.43 3.82
C MET A 101 18.42 -5.09 3.73
N LYS A 102 18.76 -3.84 3.38
CA LYS A 102 20.15 -3.39 3.19
C LYS A 102 20.62 -2.35 4.19
N ALA A 103 19.69 -1.71 4.91
CA ALA A 103 20.00 -0.72 5.94
C ALA A 103 19.07 -0.88 7.13
N ASP A 104 19.50 -0.38 8.29
CA ASP A 104 18.70 -0.41 9.51
C ASP A 104 17.41 0.40 9.31
N MET A 105 16.29 -0.16 9.76
CA MET A 105 15.01 0.52 9.75
C MET A 105 14.83 1.22 11.10
N PRO A 106 14.65 2.55 11.13
CA PRO A 106 14.40 3.26 12.37
C PRO A 106 12.99 2.92 12.88
N ALA A 107 12.79 3.11 14.20
CA ALA A 107 11.43 3.15 14.73
C ALA A 107 10.66 4.30 14.05
N ILE A 108 9.38 4.07 13.77
CA ILE A 108 8.54 5.06 13.10
C ILE A 108 7.63 5.72 14.15
N GLU A 109 7.87 6.99 14.43
CA GLU A 109 7.09 7.77 15.38
C GLU A 109 5.60 7.78 15.01
N GLY A 110 4.74 7.61 16.01
CA GLY A 110 3.28 7.54 15.81
C GLY A 110 2.76 6.17 15.35
N THR A 111 3.62 5.16 15.21
CA THR A 111 3.23 3.79 14.84
C THR A 111 3.75 2.78 15.87
N PRO A 112 3.22 1.54 15.90
CA PRO A 112 3.78 0.48 16.74
C PRO A 112 5.06 -0.14 16.15
N PHE A 113 5.67 0.47 15.13
CA PHE A 113 6.74 -0.16 14.35
C PHE A 113 8.10 0.05 15.03
N PRO A 114 8.73 -1.03 15.56
CA PRO A 114 10.00 -0.92 16.25
C PRO A 114 11.16 -0.67 15.29
N ALA A 115 12.31 -0.26 15.83
CA ALA A 115 13.54 -0.29 15.05
C ALA A 115 13.95 -1.74 14.72
N VAL A 116 14.51 -1.96 13.54
CA VAL A 116 15.03 -3.25 13.08
C VAL A 116 16.44 -3.05 12.56
N ALA A 117 17.41 -3.72 13.15
CA ALA A 117 18.79 -3.69 12.68
C ALA A 117 19.05 -4.85 11.71
N VAL A 118 19.74 -4.60 10.60
CA VAL A 118 20.07 -5.64 9.59
C VAL A 118 20.86 -6.79 10.20
N ALA A 119 21.69 -6.50 11.21
CA ALA A 119 22.47 -7.51 11.92
C ALA A 119 21.62 -8.45 12.78
N GLU A 120 20.39 -8.04 13.16
CA GLU A 120 19.51 -8.79 14.05
C GLU A 120 18.46 -9.62 13.31
N ILE A 121 18.29 -9.43 12.00
CA ILE A 121 17.27 -10.15 11.24
C ILE A 121 17.67 -11.63 11.06
N PRO A 122 16.72 -12.57 11.17
CA PRO A 122 16.97 -13.98 10.89
C PRO A 122 17.54 -14.18 9.47
N ASP A 123 18.42 -15.17 9.28
CA ASP A 123 18.96 -15.47 7.95
C ASP A 123 17.86 -15.85 6.94
N SER A 124 16.76 -16.46 7.41
CA SER A 124 15.57 -16.76 6.60
C SER A 124 14.85 -15.52 6.08
N ALA A 125 15.11 -14.34 6.66
CA ALA A 125 14.52 -13.07 6.27
C ALA A 125 15.44 -12.22 5.38
N LYS A 126 16.66 -12.70 5.06
CA LYS A 126 17.62 -12.04 4.16
C LYS A 126 17.38 -12.39 2.69
N VAL A 127 16.12 -12.48 2.32
CA VAL A 127 15.66 -12.92 0.99
C VAL A 127 14.76 -11.85 0.38
N GLU A 128 14.53 -11.97 -0.93
CA GLU A 128 13.43 -11.25 -1.56
C GLU A 128 12.10 -11.81 -1.04
N MET A 129 11.19 -10.89 -0.73
CA MET A 129 9.85 -11.12 -0.22
C MET A 129 8.85 -10.74 -1.31
N VAL A 130 8.19 -11.73 -1.89
CA VAL A 130 7.18 -11.56 -2.93
C VAL A 130 5.80 -11.75 -2.29
N PHE A 131 5.01 -10.68 -2.27
CA PHE A 131 3.66 -10.69 -1.72
C PHE A 131 2.68 -11.40 -2.66
N PRO A 132 1.55 -11.90 -2.13
CA PRO A 132 0.42 -12.27 -2.98
C PRO A 132 -0.06 -11.06 -3.80
N VAL A 133 -0.80 -11.32 -4.88
CA VAL A 133 -1.44 -10.24 -5.63
C VAL A 133 -2.60 -9.70 -4.82
N GLU A 134 -2.49 -8.46 -4.37
CA GLU A 134 -3.45 -7.75 -3.56
C GLU A 134 -4.54 -7.13 -4.43
N VAL A 135 -5.78 -7.15 -3.93
CA VAL A 135 -6.90 -6.43 -4.55
C VAL A 135 -7.13 -5.13 -3.78
N LEU A 136 -6.88 -3.99 -4.44
CA LEU A 136 -7.05 -2.66 -3.87
C LEU A 136 -8.27 -1.96 -4.45
N LYS A 137 -8.93 -1.15 -3.64
CA LYS A 137 -10.02 -0.27 -4.04
C LYS A 137 -9.58 1.19 -3.98
N TYR A 138 -9.83 1.93 -5.05
CA TYR A 138 -9.60 3.36 -5.17
C TYR A 138 -10.92 4.10 -5.39
N THR A 139 -11.13 5.16 -4.62
CA THR A 139 -12.25 6.11 -4.79
C THR A 139 -11.67 7.45 -5.21
N LEU A 140 -12.25 8.05 -6.25
CA LEU A 140 -11.80 9.34 -6.76
C LEU A 140 -12.78 10.46 -6.38
N GLU A 141 -12.24 11.64 -6.14
CA GLU A 141 -12.99 12.89 -5.99
C GLU A 141 -12.26 13.99 -6.79
N GLY A 142 -12.98 14.67 -7.68
CA GLY A 142 -12.39 15.73 -8.52
C GLY A 142 -11.21 15.25 -9.39
N GLY A 143 -11.20 13.97 -9.79
CA GLY A 143 -10.10 13.37 -10.58
C GLY A 143 -8.84 13.04 -9.78
N LYS A 144 -8.90 13.11 -8.44
CA LYS A 144 -7.82 12.74 -7.52
C LYS A 144 -8.24 11.60 -6.59
N ILE A 145 -7.28 10.88 -6.04
CA ILE A 145 -7.54 9.80 -5.07
C ILE A 145 -8.03 10.41 -3.76
N LYS A 146 -9.23 10.00 -3.34
CA LYS A 146 -9.82 10.35 -2.04
C LYS A 146 -9.65 9.22 -1.02
N LYS A 147 -9.77 7.97 -1.46
CA LYS A 147 -9.52 6.77 -0.65
C LYS A 147 -8.80 5.73 -1.48
N ALA A 148 -7.79 5.08 -0.90
CA ALA A 148 -7.12 3.92 -1.47
C ALA A 148 -6.88 2.88 -0.38
N GLY A 149 -7.15 1.61 -0.63
CA GLY A 149 -6.93 0.61 0.41
C GLY A 149 -7.06 -0.81 -0.07
N SER A 150 -6.46 -1.72 0.69
CA SER A 150 -6.66 -3.15 0.51
C SER A 150 -8.12 -3.52 0.76
N THR A 151 -8.65 -4.43 -0.04
CA THR A 151 -9.97 -5.05 0.22
C THR A 151 -9.85 -6.24 1.18
N GLY A 152 -8.64 -6.62 1.58
CA GLY A 152 -8.33 -7.86 2.28
C GLY A 152 -8.25 -9.09 1.37
N GLU A 153 -8.69 -8.99 0.11
CA GLU A 153 -8.67 -10.08 -0.84
C GLU A 153 -7.34 -10.17 -1.62
N THR A 154 -6.98 -11.39 -2.03
CA THR A 154 -5.85 -11.66 -2.92
C THR A 154 -6.26 -12.49 -4.13
N LYS A 155 -5.47 -12.41 -5.20
CA LYS A 155 -5.60 -13.26 -6.39
C LYS A 155 -4.42 -14.23 -6.52
N PRO A 156 -4.66 -15.46 -7.00
CA PRO A 156 -3.56 -16.35 -7.37
C PRO A 156 -2.71 -15.71 -8.49
N PRO A 157 -1.37 -15.67 -8.36
CA PRO A 157 -0.50 -15.11 -9.40
C PRO A 157 -0.69 -15.75 -10.77
N ALA A 158 -1.00 -17.05 -10.82
CA ALA A 158 -1.26 -17.77 -12.08
C ALA A 158 -2.48 -17.26 -12.86
N GLU A 159 -3.38 -16.52 -12.20
CA GLU A 159 -4.58 -15.92 -12.81
C GLU A 159 -4.37 -14.46 -13.23
N VAL A 160 -3.21 -13.87 -12.92
CA VAL A 160 -2.94 -12.44 -13.13
C VAL A 160 -1.73 -12.28 -14.05
N GLU A 161 -1.97 -11.67 -15.22
CA GLU A 161 -0.92 -11.44 -16.21
C GLU A 161 0.18 -10.54 -15.62
N GLY A 162 1.45 -10.95 -15.79
CA GLY A 162 2.62 -10.20 -15.32
C GLY A 162 2.93 -10.35 -13.83
N ALA A 163 2.12 -11.07 -13.06
CA ALA A 163 2.41 -11.35 -11.66
C ALA A 163 3.64 -12.25 -11.50
N ASN A 164 4.41 -12.02 -10.44
CA ASN A 164 5.45 -12.93 -10.00
C ASN A 164 4.81 -14.17 -9.35
N ALA A 165 5.08 -15.34 -9.94
CA ALA A 165 4.54 -16.61 -9.48
C ALA A 165 5.20 -17.14 -8.19
N ASP A 166 6.40 -16.66 -7.87
CA ASP A 166 7.21 -17.14 -6.74
C ASP A 166 6.83 -16.42 -5.43
N VAL A 167 5.54 -16.39 -5.09
CA VAL A 167 5.04 -15.79 -3.83
C VAL A 167 5.74 -16.46 -2.65
N THR A 168 6.25 -15.64 -1.73
CA THR A 168 6.92 -16.13 -0.52
C THR A 168 5.89 -16.88 0.35
N PRO A 169 6.06 -18.19 0.62
CA PRO A 169 5.03 -18.99 1.28
C PRO A 169 4.60 -18.43 2.64
N TYR A 170 5.55 -17.87 3.41
CA TYR A 170 5.26 -17.24 4.69
C TYR A 170 4.32 -16.03 4.56
N LEU A 171 4.48 -15.20 3.52
CA LEU A 171 3.62 -14.05 3.32
C LEU A 171 2.20 -14.45 2.93
N GLN A 172 2.06 -15.51 2.12
CA GLN A 172 0.75 -16.09 1.83
C GLN A 172 0.07 -16.60 3.12
N GLU A 173 0.80 -17.35 3.95
CA GLU A 173 0.28 -17.86 5.23
C GLU A 173 -0.17 -16.72 6.16
N GLN A 174 0.63 -15.65 6.27
CA GLN A 174 0.25 -14.49 7.07
C GLN A 174 -1.01 -13.82 6.52
N TRP A 175 -1.13 -13.68 5.19
CA TRP A 175 -2.32 -13.10 4.58
C TRP A 175 -3.58 -13.95 4.82
N ASP A 176 -3.47 -15.27 4.67
CA ASP A 176 -4.56 -16.21 4.95
C ASP A 176 -5.00 -16.16 6.43
N ALA A 177 -4.08 -15.78 7.33
CA ALA A 177 -4.34 -15.54 8.75
C ALA A 177 -4.84 -14.11 9.06
N GLY A 178 -5.09 -13.28 8.06
CA GLY A 178 -5.55 -11.89 8.21
C GLY A 178 -4.45 -10.90 8.60
N LYS A 179 -3.18 -11.29 8.49
CA LYS A 179 -1.99 -10.49 8.82
C LYS A 179 -1.28 -10.10 7.52
N GLY A 180 -1.72 -9.00 6.90
CA GLY A 180 -1.14 -8.49 5.66
C GLY A 180 -0.04 -7.44 5.86
N GLY A 181 0.55 -7.00 4.75
CA GLY A 181 1.39 -5.81 4.68
C GLY A 181 2.58 -5.78 5.66
N PHE A 182 2.74 -4.66 6.37
CA PHE A 182 3.84 -4.47 7.33
C PHE A 182 3.83 -5.48 8.48
N GLY A 183 2.66 -5.94 8.93
CA GLY A 183 2.57 -6.97 9.99
C GLY A 183 3.31 -8.26 9.63
N ALA A 184 3.13 -8.72 8.39
CA ALA A 184 3.83 -9.91 7.88
C ALA A 184 5.34 -9.68 7.75
N ILE A 185 5.76 -8.51 7.25
CA ILE A 185 7.19 -8.16 7.10
C ILE A 185 7.89 -8.16 8.45
N TYR A 186 7.37 -7.39 9.41
CA TYR A 186 7.97 -7.26 10.74
C TYR A 186 8.02 -8.61 11.47
N SER A 187 7.01 -9.47 11.28
CA SER A 187 7.04 -10.83 11.81
C SER A 187 8.14 -11.68 11.17
N MET A 188 8.33 -11.58 9.84
CA MET A 188 9.42 -12.28 9.13
C MET A 188 10.80 -11.78 9.58
N LEU A 189 10.94 -10.49 9.87
CA LEU A 189 12.16 -9.86 10.39
C LEU A 189 12.44 -10.20 11.87
N GLY A 190 11.60 -10.99 12.54
CA GLY A 190 11.75 -11.38 13.93
C GLY A 190 11.36 -10.29 14.94
N LYS A 191 10.61 -9.28 14.51
CA LYS A 191 10.13 -8.16 15.32
C LYS A 191 8.62 -7.96 15.12
N PRO A 192 7.78 -8.97 15.44
CA PRO A 192 6.35 -8.92 15.16
C PRO A 192 5.69 -7.69 15.78
N LEU A 193 4.77 -7.08 15.03
CA LEU A 193 3.98 -5.94 15.50
C LEU A 193 2.90 -6.42 16.50
N PRO A 194 2.49 -5.56 17.45
CA PRO A 194 1.34 -5.85 18.29
C PRO A 194 0.08 -6.02 17.43
N GLU A 195 -0.83 -6.90 17.85
CA GLU A 195 -2.14 -7.02 17.21
C GLU A 195 -2.93 -5.73 17.41
N ALA A 196 -3.54 -5.21 16.34
CA ALA A 196 -4.40 -4.04 16.43
C ALA A 196 -5.59 -4.38 17.37
N PRO A 197 -5.90 -3.55 18.38
CA PRO A 197 -7.09 -3.75 19.19
C PRO A 197 -8.33 -3.69 18.30
N ALA A 198 -9.26 -4.65 18.46
CA ALA A 198 -10.52 -4.70 17.71
C ALA A 198 -11.38 -3.43 17.84
N GLU A 199 -11.08 -2.56 18.82
CA GLU A 199 -11.84 -1.34 19.16
C GLU A 199 -11.16 -0.04 18.65
N GLU A 200 -9.88 -0.06 18.25
CA GLU A 200 -9.13 1.14 17.84
C GLU A 200 -9.35 1.56 16.38
N ALA A 201 -10.02 0.72 15.58
CA ALA A 201 -10.40 1.07 14.21
C ALA A 201 -11.40 2.25 14.16
N GLU A 202 -12.16 2.50 15.23
CA GLU A 202 -13.12 3.61 15.29
C GLU A 202 -12.54 4.90 15.90
N THR A 203 -11.52 4.83 16.75
CA THR A 203 -11.06 6.00 17.53
C THR A 203 -10.05 6.90 16.80
N ILE A 204 -9.28 6.38 15.84
CA ILE A 204 -8.30 7.20 15.09
C ILE A 204 -9.00 8.13 14.08
N SER A 205 -10.19 7.74 13.57
CA SER A 205 -11.02 8.59 12.71
C SER A 205 -11.51 9.87 13.42
N ALA A 206 -11.67 9.83 14.75
CA ALA A 206 -12.17 10.96 15.54
C ALA A 206 -11.07 11.96 15.94
N ALA A 207 -9.79 11.58 15.93
CA ALA A 207 -8.70 12.45 16.41
C ALA A 207 -8.17 13.43 15.34
N ALA A 208 -8.64 13.33 14.09
CA ALA A 208 -8.20 14.17 12.97
C ALA A 208 -9.21 15.28 12.57
N ALA A 209 -10.27 15.51 13.36
CA ALA A 209 -11.10 16.69 13.17
C ALA A 209 -10.36 17.94 13.70
N PRO A 210 -10.22 19.03 12.91
CA PRO A 210 -9.72 20.29 13.48
C PRO A 210 -10.69 20.73 14.57
N ALA A 211 -10.14 21.25 15.67
CA ALA A 211 -10.95 21.86 16.73
C ALA A 211 -11.87 22.91 16.11
N GLU A 212 -13.18 22.63 16.14
CA GLU A 212 -14.23 23.57 15.77
C GLU A 212 -14.10 24.78 16.71
N GLU A 213 -13.68 25.93 16.17
CA GLU A 213 -13.71 27.21 16.88
C GLU A 213 -15.14 27.45 17.36
N ALA A 214 -15.33 27.42 18.69
CA ALA A 214 -16.57 27.85 19.31
C ALA A 214 -16.87 29.30 18.93
N PRO A 215 -18.13 29.66 18.59
CA PRO A 215 -18.47 31.04 18.33
C PRO A 215 -18.38 31.83 19.63
N ALA A 216 -17.52 32.85 19.66
CA ALA A 216 -17.52 33.84 20.72
C ALA A 216 -18.83 34.64 20.66
N ALA A 217 -19.68 34.43 21.67
CA ALA A 217 -20.80 35.30 21.99
C ALA A 217 -20.39 36.23 23.13
N GLU A 218 -20.26 37.53 22.84
CA GLU A 218 -20.94 38.68 23.48
C GLU A 218 -20.47 40.00 22.88
#